data_AF-A0A4Y1RWT8-F1
#
_entry.id   AF-A0A4Y1RWT8-F1
#
_cell.length_a   1.000
_cell.length_b   1.000
_cell.length_c   1.000
_cell.angle_alpha   90.00
_cell.angle_beta   90.00
_cell.angle_gamma   90.00
#
_symmetry.space_group_name_H-M   'P 1'
#
loop_
_entity.id
_entity.type
_entity.pdbx_description
1 polymer ?
#
loop_
_entity_poly.entity_id
_entity_poly.type
_entity_poly.pdbx_seq_one_letter_code
_entity_poly.pdbx_strand_id
1 'polypeptide(L)'
;MGLCCQVCALLRHGPFRNGSLHATLLASLSTTNKGEEVEEKRGVQLTEAAADTKATLLHHLQVTLGSAGMALNSEFIEGTEAANSLQSICYKRGSLQLLDQRKLPLQTTYLDIRDSTDGWHAIKDMVVRGAPAIAIAAALSLAVEVFNLEDFNGTPDEAFSFIVMKLEYLVSSRPTAVNLSDASAKLRQIASTVAAATSDAKNVFEAFIEASEIMLKDDVASNKAIGSYGASFIQHLLENSKSISMLTHCNTGSLASAGYGTALGVIRSLHTEGVLERAYCTETRPFNQGSRLTAFELVHDNIPATLVVDSAAAALMKDGRVNAVVVGADRVAANGDTANKIGTYSLAVSAKYHNIPFFVAAPLTSVDLALSSGQEIIIEERSPKELLHSQGGLGEQVAASGISVWNPAFDVTPANLIAGIITEKGVITKKGTDAFDIKGFVQKAALQSGA
;
A
#
# COMPACT_ATOMS: atom_id res chain seq x y z
N MET A 1 -22.11 31.19 -54.47
CA MET A 1 -23.37 31.15 -53.69
C MET A 1 -23.03 30.52 -52.34
N GLY A 2 -23.04 31.18 -51.19
CA GLY A 2 -23.45 32.53 -50.81
C GLY A 2 -23.91 32.48 -49.34
N LEU A 3 -23.10 33.05 -48.43
CA LEU A 3 -23.38 33.66 -47.10
C LEU A 3 -24.10 32.78 -46.05
N CYS A 4 -23.91 32.88 -44.72
CA CYS A 4 -23.47 33.92 -43.78
C CYS A 4 -23.26 33.20 -42.40
N CYS A 5 -22.55 33.64 -41.35
CA CYS A 5 -21.75 34.83 -41.04
C CYS A 5 -21.00 34.54 -39.72
N GLN A 6 -19.80 35.07 -39.57
CA GLN A 6 -19.04 35.25 -38.33
C GLN A 6 -19.56 36.46 -37.53
N VAL A 7 -19.25 36.49 -36.23
CA VAL A 7 -18.96 37.73 -35.50
C VAL A 7 -17.68 37.56 -34.67
N CYS A 8 -16.67 38.37 -35.00
CA CYS A 8 -15.36 38.61 -34.38
C CYS A 8 -15.50 39.38 -33.04
N ALA A 9 -14.70 39.13 -32.00
CA ALA A 9 -13.31 39.53 -31.70
C ALA A 9 -13.10 40.95 -31.08
N LEU A 10 -12.33 40.95 -29.97
CA LEU A 10 -11.36 41.96 -29.49
C LEU A 10 -11.81 43.32 -28.94
N LEU A 11 -11.30 43.65 -27.73
CA LEU A 11 -10.68 44.92 -27.24
C LEU A 11 -10.34 44.70 -25.74
N ARG A 12 -9.09 44.46 -25.29
CA ARG A 12 -7.94 45.35 -25.00
C ARG A 12 -8.13 46.46 -23.94
N HIS A 13 -7.25 46.41 -22.94
CA HIS A 13 -6.69 47.45 -22.04
C HIS A 13 -7.42 47.91 -20.76
N GLY A 14 -6.73 47.77 -19.62
CA GLY A 14 -6.54 48.87 -18.65
C GLY A 14 -6.97 48.60 -17.19
N PRO A 15 -6.10 48.80 -16.17
CA PRO A 15 -6.33 48.38 -14.78
C PRO A 15 -6.93 49.49 -13.90
N PHE A 16 -7.63 49.11 -12.82
CA PHE A 16 -7.94 50.02 -11.71
C PHE A 16 -7.59 49.42 -10.35
N ARG A 17 -6.96 50.27 -9.54
CA ARG A 17 -6.45 50.07 -8.18
C ARG A 17 -7.54 50.30 -7.11
N ASN A 18 -7.25 49.73 -5.94
CA ASN A 18 -7.57 50.18 -4.57
C ASN A 18 -8.99 50.00 -4.02
N GLY A 19 -9.04 49.49 -2.78
CA GLY A 19 -10.02 49.88 -1.77
C GLY A 19 -10.54 48.75 -0.88
N SER A 20 -9.90 48.56 0.27
CA SER A 20 -10.45 47.82 1.41
C SER A 20 -11.76 48.43 1.91
N LEU A 21 -12.70 47.63 2.43
CA LEU A 21 -13.38 47.90 3.71
C LEU A 21 -14.29 46.73 4.16
N HIS A 22 -13.95 46.19 5.34
CA HIS A 22 -14.78 45.70 6.45
C HIS A 22 -16.17 45.04 6.24
N ALA A 23 -16.21 43.77 6.67
CA ALA A 23 -16.97 43.22 7.82
C ALA A 23 -18.51 43.16 7.85
N THR A 24 -18.95 41.98 8.34
CA THR A 24 -20.06 41.70 9.28
C THR A 24 -21.25 40.95 8.68
N LEU A 25 -21.41 39.67 9.05
CA LEU A 25 -22.72 39.09 9.35
C LEU A 25 -22.59 37.92 10.36
N LEU A 26 -22.80 38.24 11.63
CA LEU A 26 -23.17 37.32 12.71
C LEU A 26 -24.20 38.05 13.56
N ALA A 27 -25.46 37.59 13.55
CA ALA A 27 -26.41 37.72 14.65
C ALA A 27 -27.78 37.13 14.25
N SER A 28 -28.24 36.12 14.99
CA SER A 28 -29.48 36.25 15.78
C SER A 28 -29.67 35.03 16.67
N LEU A 29 -29.65 35.30 17.98
CA LEU A 29 -30.10 34.42 19.06
C LEU A 29 -31.44 34.95 19.61
N SER A 30 -32.12 34.05 20.30
CA SER A 30 -33.23 34.22 21.25
C SER A 30 -34.65 34.14 20.70
N THR A 31 -35.41 33.16 21.18
CA THR A 31 -36.31 33.34 22.34
C THR A 31 -36.47 32.04 23.14
N THR A 32 -36.56 32.25 24.46
CA THR A 32 -36.86 31.38 25.61
C THR A 32 -38.30 30.78 25.52
N ASN A 33 -38.82 29.84 26.33
CA ASN A 33 -38.70 29.61 27.78
C ASN A 33 -39.53 28.37 28.25
N LYS A 34 -39.23 27.86 29.46
CA LYS A 34 -40.05 27.09 30.46
C LYS A 34 -40.37 25.59 30.20
N GLY A 35 -40.39 24.70 31.21
CA GLY A 35 -40.29 24.78 32.69
C GLY A 35 -40.03 23.37 33.30
N GLU A 36 -39.39 23.28 34.47
CA GLU A 36 -39.97 22.87 35.79
C GLU A 36 -39.95 21.33 36.01
N GLU A 37 -39.61 20.69 37.14
CA GLU A 37 -39.40 21.01 38.59
C GLU A 37 -38.80 19.72 39.27
N VAL A 38 -37.85 19.80 40.23
CA VAL A 38 -37.98 19.51 41.72
C VAL A 38 -37.78 18.01 42.08
N GLU A 39 -37.03 17.52 43.10
CA GLU A 39 -36.95 17.84 44.55
C GLU A 39 -35.75 17.15 45.29
N GLU A 40 -35.21 17.85 46.32
CA GLU A 40 -34.63 17.49 47.67
C GLU A 40 -34.00 16.12 48.03
N LYS A 41 -33.22 15.91 49.11
CA LYS A 41 -32.28 16.61 50.05
C LYS A 41 -32.03 15.64 51.24
N ARG A 42 -30.83 15.66 51.86
CA ARG A 42 -30.42 15.41 53.28
C ARG A 42 -28.96 14.88 53.27
N GLY A 43 -27.92 15.56 53.79
CA GLY A 43 -27.60 15.93 55.20
C GLY A 43 -26.82 14.76 55.85
N VAL A 44 -25.63 14.84 56.48
CA VAL A 44 -25.02 15.80 57.42
C VAL A 44 -23.48 15.57 57.52
N GLN A 45 -22.79 16.61 58.00
CA GLN A 45 -21.38 16.89 58.32
C GLN A 45 -20.53 15.83 59.07
N LEU A 46 -19.21 15.83 58.80
CA LEU A 46 -18.12 15.71 59.78
C LEU A 46 -16.87 16.53 59.32
N THR A 47 -16.00 16.86 60.26
CA THR A 47 -15.19 18.08 60.44
C THR A 47 -13.71 18.03 59.99
N GLU A 48 -13.14 19.22 59.73
CA GLU A 48 -11.75 19.73 59.84
C GLU A 48 -10.52 18.79 59.68
N ALA A 49 -9.65 19.09 58.69
CA ALA A 49 -8.21 19.39 58.88
C ALA A 49 -7.45 19.52 57.53
N ALA A 50 -6.47 20.44 57.51
CA ALA A 50 -5.35 20.59 56.57
C ALA A 50 -5.61 21.21 55.17
N ALA A 51 -5.87 22.52 55.17
CA ALA A 51 -5.52 23.40 54.05
C ALA A 51 -4.44 24.37 54.53
N ASP A 52 -3.17 24.08 54.28
CA ASP A 52 -2.12 25.09 54.30
C ASP A 52 -0.93 24.65 53.42
N THR A 53 -0.27 25.63 52.80
CA THR A 53 0.93 25.53 51.93
C THR A 53 0.81 24.95 50.52
N LYS A 54 0.05 25.64 49.63
CA LYS A 54 0.28 25.55 48.16
C LYS A 54 0.15 26.89 47.42
N ALA A 55 0.49 28.02 48.07
CA ALA A 55 0.35 29.35 47.47
C ALA A 55 1.60 30.25 47.52
N THR A 56 2.76 29.79 48.04
CA THR A 56 3.92 30.69 48.23
C THR A 56 5.24 30.13 47.69
N LEU A 57 5.20 29.35 46.60
CA LEU A 57 6.42 28.83 45.96
C LEU A 57 6.30 28.72 44.43
N LEU A 58 5.61 29.68 43.81
CA LEU A 58 5.44 29.74 42.34
C LEU A 58 5.91 31.07 41.72
N HIS A 59 6.66 31.89 42.44
CA HIS A 59 7.13 33.18 41.91
C HIS A 59 8.67 33.36 41.86
N HIS A 60 9.50 32.36 42.20
CA HIS A 60 10.96 32.57 42.27
C HIS A 60 11.86 31.48 41.66
N LEU A 61 11.36 30.63 40.76
CA LEU A 61 12.22 29.71 40.00
C LEU A 61 11.82 29.67 38.53
N GLN A 62 12.01 30.80 37.86
CA GLN A 62 11.98 30.89 36.41
C GLN A 62 13.21 31.67 35.91
N VAL A 63 14.39 31.29 36.40
CA VAL A 63 15.67 31.61 35.76
C VAL A 63 16.64 30.46 36.08
N THR A 64 17.27 29.90 35.04
CA THR A 64 18.44 28.98 35.02
C THR A 64 18.18 27.46 34.91
N LEU A 65 18.20 26.99 33.65
CA LEU A 65 18.72 25.70 33.12
C LEU A 65 18.16 24.34 33.59
N GLY A 66 17.72 23.53 32.59
CA GLY A 66 18.18 22.13 32.46
C GLY A 66 17.14 21.02 32.56
N SER A 67 16.89 20.36 31.43
CA SER A 67 16.48 18.95 31.25
C SER A 67 15.10 18.44 31.72
N ALA A 68 14.44 17.77 30.77
CA ALA A 68 13.48 16.66 30.89
C ALA A 68 12.03 16.95 31.31
N GLY A 69 11.09 16.48 30.47
CA GLY A 69 9.80 16.00 30.94
C GLY A 69 8.53 16.49 30.23
N MET A 70 8.44 16.46 28.90
CA MET A 70 7.13 16.42 28.21
C MET A 70 6.60 14.99 28.28
N ALA A 71 5.88 14.66 29.35
CA ALA A 71 4.95 13.54 29.37
C ALA A 71 3.58 14.08 28.96
N LEU A 72 3.33 14.14 27.65
CA LEU A 72 1.99 14.28 27.10
C LEU A 72 1.63 12.95 26.41
N ASN A 73 0.80 12.18 27.11
CA ASN A 73 -0.08 11.11 26.66
C ASN A 73 0.30 10.37 25.36
N SER A 74 1.13 9.32 25.49
CA SER A 74 1.38 8.34 24.43
C SER A 74 0.15 7.48 24.09
N GLU A 75 -0.77 7.26 25.04
CA GLU A 75 -1.94 6.39 24.82
C GLU A 75 -3.06 7.02 23.98
N PHE A 76 -3.13 8.36 23.88
CA PHE A 76 -4.14 9.04 23.05
C PHE A 76 -3.71 9.23 21.59
N ILE A 77 -2.40 9.15 21.30
CA ILE A 77 -1.85 9.30 19.95
C ILE A 77 -1.93 7.96 19.20
N GLU A 78 -1.65 6.83 19.87
CA GLU A 78 -1.76 5.50 19.23
C GLU A 78 -3.20 5.14 18.81
N GLY A 79 -4.21 5.58 19.58
CA GLY A 79 -5.62 5.32 19.27
C GLY A 79 -6.19 6.16 18.12
N THR A 80 -5.56 7.29 17.77
CA THR A 80 -6.03 8.21 16.71
C THR A 80 -5.33 8.00 15.38
N GLU A 81 -4.08 7.51 15.37
CA GLU A 81 -3.37 7.13 14.12
C GLU A 81 -3.98 5.88 13.45
N ALA A 82 -4.45 4.89 14.23
CA ALA A 82 -5.05 3.67 13.68
C ALA A 82 -6.39 3.94 12.96
N ALA A 83 -7.16 4.92 13.43
CA ALA A 83 -8.50 5.23 12.91
C ALA A 83 -8.49 5.98 11.56
N ASN A 84 -7.34 6.53 11.15
CA ASN A 84 -7.19 7.33 9.92
C ASN A 84 -6.28 6.68 8.87
N SER A 85 -5.83 5.44 9.06
CA SER A 85 -4.99 4.75 8.07
C SER A 85 -5.83 4.08 6.98
N LEU A 86 -5.50 4.32 5.71
CA LEU A 86 -6.18 3.67 4.60
C LEU A 86 -5.87 2.16 4.59
N GLN A 87 -6.88 1.34 4.88
CA GLN A 87 -6.77 -0.12 4.93
C GLN A 87 -7.48 -0.74 3.72
N SER A 88 -6.75 -1.56 2.97
CA SER A 88 -7.29 -2.35 1.86
C SER A 88 -7.94 -3.66 2.32
N ILE A 89 -7.42 -4.21 3.42
CA ILE A 89 -7.84 -5.45 4.07
C ILE A 89 -8.20 -5.11 5.52
N CYS A 90 -9.49 -5.13 5.85
CA CYS A 90 -9.99 -4.92 7.20
C CYS A 90 -10.39 -6.29 7.78
N TYR A 91 -9.53 -6.86 8.60
CA TYR A 91 -9.74 -8.19 9.17
C TYR A 91 -9.87 -8.13 10.69
N LYS A 92 -10.85 -8.87 11.20
CA LYS A 92 -10.96 -9.31 12.59
C LYS A 92 -11.32 -10.79 12.54
N ARG A 93 -10.88 -11.60 13.50
CA ARG A 93 -11.26 -13.02 13.53
C ARG A 93 -12.78 -13.19 13.39
N GLY A 94 -13.19 -13.94 12.35
CA GLY A 94 -14.59 -14.15 11.96
C GLY A 94 -15.22 -13.09 11.03
N SER A 95 -14.49 -12.04 10.64
CA SER A 95 -14.98 -10.99 9.74
C SER A 95 -13.87 -10.41 8.87
N LEU A 96 -14.13 -10.34 7.56
CA LEU A 96 -13.23 -9.74 6.58
C LEU A 96 -14.01 -8.75 5.73
N GLN A 97 -13.45 -7.55 5.56
CA GLN A 97 -13.91 -6.58 4.58
C GLN A 97 -12.76 -6.17 3.67
N LEU A 98 -13.04 -6.05 2.37
CA LEU A 98 -12.07 -5.59 1.37
C LEU A 98 -12.53 -4.27 0.76
N LEU A 99 -11.60 -3.32 0.66
CA LEU A 99 -11.86 -2.06 -0.05
C LEU A 99 -12.04 -2.34 -1.55
N ASP A 100 -13.15 -1.88 -2.14
CA ASP A 100 -13.41 -2.01 -3.58
C ASP A 100 -12.56 -1.04 -4.39
N GLN A 101 -11.34 -1.49 -4.73
CA GLN A 101 -10.38 -0.68 -5.47
C GLN A 101 -10.83 -0.30 -6.88
N ARG A 102 -11.91 -0.90 -7.41
CA ARG A 102 -12.46 -0.55 -8.72
C ARG A 102 -13.20 0.79 -8.68
N LYS A 103 -13.70 1.16 -7.50
CA LYS A 103 -14.46 2.42 -7.30
C LYS A 103 -13.59 3.61 -6.91
N LEU A 104 -12.35 3.36 -6.49
CA LEU A 104 -11.36 4.41 -6.28
C LEU A 104 -11.01 5.11 -7.61
N PRO A 105 -10.75 6.43 -7.59
CA PRO A 105 -10.66 7.31 -6.40
C PRO A 105 -11.99 7.97 -5.98
N LEU A 106 -13.10 7.69 -6.66
CA LEU A 106 -14.35 8.44 -6.49
C LEU A 106 -15.18 7.99 -5.30
N GLN A 107 -15.10 6.72 -4.93
CA GLN A 107 -15.83 6.16 -3.80
C GLN A 107 -14.96 5.19 -3.01
N THR A 108 -14.99 5.35 -1.69
CA THR A 108 -14.37 4.42 -0.73
C THR A 108 -15.48 3.53 -0.18
N THR A 109 -15.56 2.28 -0.67
CA THR A 109 -16.60 1.32 -0.25
C THR A 109 -15.96 -0.01 0.08
N TYR A 110 -16.37 -0.61 1.19
CA TYR A 110 -15.90 -1.92 1.63
C TYR A 110 -16.94 -3.00 1.29
N LEU A 111 -16.47 -4.17 0.88
CA LEU A 111 -17.28 -5.36 0.63
C LEU A 111 -17.02 -6.38 1.74
N ASP A 112 -18.09 -6.90 2.34
CA ASP A 112 -17.99 -8.03 3.26
C ASP A 112 -17.62 -9.29 2.48
N ILE A 113 -16.62 -10.02 2.99
CA ILE A 113 -16.17 -11.30 2.44
C ILE A 113 -16.51 -12.38 3.46
N ARG A 114 -17.52 -13.19 3.15
CA ARG A 114 -18.10 -14.14 4.10
C ARG A 114 -17.47 -15.53 3.99
N ASP A 115 -16.96 -15.87 2.82
CA ASP A 115 -16.39 -17.18 2.54
C ASP A 115 -15.37 -17.15 1.38
N SER A 116 -14.83 -18.32 1.03
CA SER A 116 -13.90 -18.47 -0.09
C SER A 116 -14.51 -18.14 -1.46
N THR A 117 -15.85 -18.19 -1.61
CA THR A 117 -16.54 -17.81 -2.86
C THR A 117 -16.48 -16.32 -3.05
N ASP A 118 -16.83 -15.55 -2.02
CA ASP A 118 -16.66 -14.09 -2.02
C ASP A 118 -15.19 -13.71 -2.25
N GLY A 119 -14.26 -14.39 -1.58
CA GLY A 119 -12.82 -14.19 -1.74
C GLY A 119 -12.35 -14.43 -3.17
N TRP A 120 -12.81 -15.52 -3.80
CA TRP A 120 -12.50 -15.84 -5.19
C TRP A 120 -12.97 -14.75 -6.15
N HIS A 121 -14.21 -14.28 -6.00
CA HIS A 121 -14.76 -13.22 -6.84
C HIS A 121 -14.04 -11.88 -6.62
N ALA A 122 -13.75 -11.53 -5.37
CA ALA A 122 -13.00 -10.32 -5.05
C ALA A 122 -11.62 -10.28 -5.73
N ILE A 123 -10.92 -11.43 -5.78
CA ILE A 123 -9.62 -11.55 -6.46
C ILE A 123 -9.79 -11.52 -7.97
N LYS A 124 -10.76 -12.27 -8.51
CA LYS A 124 -11.01 -12.38 -9.96
C LYS A 124 -11.38 -11.04 -10.57
N ASP A 125 -12.28 -10.31 -9.91
CA ASP A 125 -12.84 -9.05 -10.40
C ASP A 125 -11.93 -7.85 -10.08
N MET A 126 -10.78 -8.08 -9.43
CA MET A 126 -9.83 -7.05 -9.01
C MET A 126 -10.41 -6.03 -8.01
N VAL A 127 -11.30 -6.49 -7.12
CA VAL A 127 -11.64 -5.75 -5.88
C VAL A 127 -10.38 -5.59 -5.04
N VAL A 128 -9.63 -6.68 -4.87
CA VAL A 128 -8.29 -6.71 -4.26
C VAL A 128 -7.24 -7.02 -5.32
N ARG A 129 -6.09 -6.36 -5.23
CA ARG A 129 -4.96 -6.55 -6.16
C ARG A 129 -3.63 -6.24 -5.48
N GLY A 130 -2.55 -6.64 -6.15
CA GLY A 130 -1.21 -6.65 -5.58
C GLY A 130 -0.88 -8.07 -5.10
N ALA A 131 0.30 -8.54 -5.45
CA ALA A 131 0.71 -9.93 -5.23
C ALA A 131 0.54 -10.37 -3.75
N PRO A 132 1.01 -9.60 -2.75
CA PRO A 132 0.79 -9.97 -1.34
C PRO A 132 -0.67 -9.86 -0.92
N ALA A 133 -1.38 -8.78 -1.30
CA ALA A 133 -2.77 -8.56 -0.88
C ALA A 133 -3.72 -9.65 -1.38
N ILE A 134 -3.51 -10.17 -2.60
CA ILE A 134 -4.32 -11.27 -3.17
C ILE A 134 -4.14 -12.55 -2.34
N ALA A 135 -2.89 -12.90 -2.00
CA ALA A 135 -2.59 -14.10 -1.23
C ALA A 135 -3.20 -14.03 0.18
N ILE A 136 -3.09 -12.87 0.83
CA ILE A 136 -3.63 -12.63 2.17
C ILE A 136 -5.16 -12.61 2.16
N ALA A 137 -5.78 -11.94 1.19
CA ALA A 137 -7.24 -11.93 1.05
C ALA A 137 -7.81 -13.34 0.83
N ALA A 138 -7.14 -14.17 0.02
CA ALA A 138 -7.52 -15.57 -0.17
C ALA A 138 -7.45 -16.35 1.15
N ALA A 139 -6.30 -16.30 1.84
CA ALA A 139 -6.11 -17.01 3.11
C ALA A 139 -7.14 -16.58 4.17
N LEU A 140 -7.35 -15.27 4.33
CA LEU A 140 -8.29 -14.73 5.29
C LEU A 140 -9.76 -15.01 4.92
N SER A 141 -10.12 -15.07 3.64
CA SER A 141 -11.48 -15.45 3.22
C SER A 141 -11.85 -16.87 3.66
N LEU A 142 -10.91 -17.81 3.52
CA LEU A 142 -11.08 -19.17 4.03
C LEU A 142 -11.01 -19.20 5.56
N ALA A 143 -10.18 -18.38 6.20
CA ALA A 143 -10.10 -18.29 7.65
C ALA A 143 -11.44 -17.84 8.26
N VAL A 144 -12.11 -16.86 7.64
CA VAL A 144 -13.47 -16.44 8.01
C VAL A 144 -14.48 -17.56 7.78
N GLU A 145 -14.40 -18.28 6.66
CA GLU A 145 -15.30 -19.41 6.37
C GLU A 145 -15.20 -20.51 7.42
N VAL A 146 -13.99 -20.95 7.78
CA VAL A 146 -13.80 -22.04 8.75
C VAL A 146 -14.06 -21.59 10.19
N PHE A 147 -13.82 -20.32 10.52
CA PHE A 147 -14.14 -19.79 11.85
C PHE A 147 -15.65 -19.75 12.09
N ASN A 148 -16.43 -19.38 11.08
CA ASN A 148 -17.90 -19.30 11.16
C ASN A 148 -18.59 -20.65 10.88
N LEU A 149 -17.83 -21.74 10.78
CA LEU A 149 -18.34 -23.08 10.53
C LEU A 149 -18.83 -23.70 11.85
N GLU A 150 -20.13 -23.56 12.15
CA GLU A 150 -20.69 -23.92 13.47
C GLU A 150 -20.67 -25.45 13.75
N ASP A 151 -20.87 -26.29 12.74
CA ASP A 151 -21.20 -27.72 12.91
C ASP A 151 -20.22 -28.69 12.21
N PHE A 152 -18.93 -28.38 12.14
CA PHE A 152 -17.98 -29.35 11.57
C PHE A 152 -17.78 -30.56 12.49
N ASN A 153 -18.35 -31.69 12.10
CA ASN A 153 -18.24 -32.99 12.79
C ASN A 153 -17.51 -34.03 11.92
N GLY A 154 -16.30 -33.68 11.48
CA GLY A 154 -15.42 -34.53 10.70
C GLY A 154 -14.11 -34.85 11.42
N THR A 155 -13.32 -35.72 10.80
CA THR A 155 -11.95 -36.06 11.21
C THR A 155 -10.96 -34.94 10.86
N PRO A 156 -9.77 -34.92 11.49
CA PRO A 156 -8.69 -33.99 11.10
C PRO A 156 -8.31 -34.07 9.60
N ASP A 157 -8.35 -35.27 9.01
CA ASP A 157 -8.08 -35.47 7.58
C ASP A 157 -9.17 -34.86 6.68
N GLU A 158 -10.43 -34.91 7.11
CA GLU A 158 -11.54 -34.26 6.39
C GLU A 158 -11.45 -32.73 6.50
N ALA A 159 -11.04 -32.18 7.65
CA ALA A 159 -10.79 -30.74 7.80
C ALA A 159 -9.62 -30.28 6.93
N PHE A 160 -8.53 -31.04 6.90
CA PHE A 160 -7.40 -30.78 6.01
C PHE A 160 -7.84 -30.84 4.53
N SER A 161 -8.60 -31.86 4.13
CA SER A 161 -9.11 -32.00 2.77
C SER A 161 -10.01 -30.83 2.36
N PHE A 162 -10.83 -30.33 3.29
CA PHE A 162 -11.65 -29.14 3.09
C PHE A 162 -10.79 -27.89 2.82
N ILE A 163 -9.77 -27.65 3.65
CA ILE A 163 -8.83 -26.52 3.46
C ILE A 163 -8.14 -26.62 2.11
N VAL A 164 -7.63 -27.81 1.75
CA VAL A 164 -6.93 -28.04 0.47
C VAL A 164 -7.84 -27.70 -0.70
N MET A 165 -9.06 -28.23 -0.72
CA MET A 165 -10.04 -28.00 -1.78
C MET A 165 -10.38 -26.50 -1.93
N LYS A 166 -10.56 -25.79 -0.83
CA LYS A 166 -10.86 -24.35 -0.84
C LYS A 166 -9.67 -23.51 -1.29
N LEU A 167 -8.46 -23.86 -0.88
CA LEU A 167 -7.24 -23.21 -1.37
C LEU A 167 -7.02 -23.43 -2.88
N GLU A 168 -7.28 -24.64 -3.41
CA GLU A 168 -7.24 -24.90 -4.86
C GLU A 168 -8.23 -24.05 -5.61
N TYR A 169 -9.45 -23.97 -5.09
CA TYR A 169 -10.48 -23.11 -5.64
C TYR A 169 -10.02 -21.65 -5.66
N LEU A 170 -9.54 -21.10 -4.53
CA LEU A 170 -9.04 -19.72 -4.44
C LEU A 170 -7.88 -19.44 -5.41
N VAL A 171 -6.91 -20.35 -5.54
CA VAL A 171 -5.79 -20.25 -6.50
C VAL A 171 -6.29 -20.13 -7.95
N SER A 172 -7.38 -20.81 -8.29
CA SER A 172 -7.96 -20.77 -9.65
C SER A 172 -8.51 -19.39 -10.06
N SER A 173 -8.70 -18.46 -9.13
CA SER A 173 -9.17 -17.10 -9.43
C SER A 173 -8.21 -16.37 -10.38
N ARG A 174 -6.90 -16.50 -10.13
CA ARG A 174 -5.82 -15.90 -10.93
C ARG A 174 -4.59 -16.82 -10.95
N PRO A 175 -4.56 -17.86 -11.81
CA PRO A 175 -3.50 -18.88 -11.82
C PRO A 175 -2.08 -18.36 -12.09
N THR A 176 -1.95 -17.16 -12.67
CA THR A 176 -0.66 -16.50 -12.93
C THR A 176 -0.07 -15.80 -11.70
N ALA A 177 -0.84 -15.63 -10.62
CA ALA A 177 -0.39 -15.00 -9.38
C ALA A 177 0.38 -16.00 -8.50
N VAL A 178 1.68 -16.15 -8.73
CA VAL A 178 2.49 -17.16 -8.03
C VAL A 178 2.53 -16.98 -6.51
N ASN A 179 2.48 -15.74 -6.00
CA ASN A 179 2.40 -15.49 -4.56
C ASN A 179 1.18 -16.17 -3.90
N LEU A 180 0.04 -16.26 -4.61
CA LEU A 180 -1.15 -16.95 -4.13
C LEU A 180 -0.92 -18.46 -4.05
N SER A 181 -0.30 -19.04 -5.09
CA SER A 181 0.05 -20.46 -5.11
C SER A 181 1.05 -20.83 -4.02
N ASP A 182 2.09 -20.01 -3.82
CA ASP A 182 3.12 -20.23 -2.80
C ASP A 182 2.57 -20.10 -1.38
N ALA A 183 1.72 -19.11 -1.13
CA ALA A 183 1.03 -18.95 0.13
C ALA A 183 0.10 -20.15 0.41
N SER A 184 -0.68 -20.58 -0.58
CA SER A 184 -1.51 -21.78 -0.49
C SER A 184 -0.66 -23.02 -0.14
N ALA A 185 0.49 -23.22 -0.79
CA ALA A 185 1.36 -24.36 -0.50
C ALA A 185 1.87 -24.35 0.95
N LYS A 186 2.28 -23.17 1.47
CA LYS A 186 2.71 -23.02 2.87
C LYS A 186 1.59 -23.33 3.86
N LEU A 187 0.39 -22.80 3.62
CA LEU A 187 -0.78 -23.03 4.49
C LEU A 187 -1.21 -24.51 4.49
N ARG A 188 -1.16 -25.18 3.33
CA ARG A 188 -1.40 -26.63 3.25
C ARG A 188 -0.41 -27.42 4.08
N GLN A 189 0.87 -27.05 4.04
CA GLN A 189 1.90 -27.75 4.82
C GLN A 189 1.66 -27.60 6.33
N ILE A 190 1.25 -26.42 6.79
CA ILE A 190 0.89 -26.16 8.19
C ILE A 190 -0.32 -27.02 8.58
N ALA A 191 -1.41 -26.95 7.80
CA ALA A 191 -2.63 -27.71 8.07
C ALA A 191 -2.37 -29.23 8.06
N SER A 192 -1.57 -29.73 7.12
CA SER A 192 -1.19 -31.15 7.03
C SER A 192 -0.41 -31.62 8.27
N THR A 193 0.54 -30.80 8.73
CA THR A 193 1.36 -31.11 9.92
C THR A 193 0.49 -31.24 11.16
N VAL A 194 -0.49 -30.33 11.33
CA VAL A 194 -1.40 -30.35 12.48
C VAL A 194 -2.40 -31.49 12.38
N ALA A 195 -2.95 -31.75 11.19
CA ALA A 195 -3.88 -32.87 10.96
C ALA A 195 -3.26 -34.22 11.33
N ALA A 196 -1.97 -34.43 11.04
CA ALA A 196 -1.25 -35.65 11.40
C ALA A 196 -0.96 -35.80 12.91
N ALA A 197 -1.04 -34.71 13.68
CA ALA A 197 -0.64 -34.67 15.09
C ALA A 197 -1.82 -34.53 16.06
N THR A 198 -3.03 -34.25 15.58
CA THR A 198 -4.20 -33.97 16.43
C THR A 198 -5.30 -35.01 16.27
N SER A 199 -6.16 -35.14 17.29
CA SER A 199 -7.39 -35.92 17.23
C SER A 199 -8.65 -35.08 17.02
N ASP A 200 -8.53 -33.75 17.11
CA ASP A 200 -9.65 -32.81 16.97
C ASP A 200 -9.48 -31.97 15.71
N ALA A 201 -10.44 -32.10 14.79
CA ALA A 201 -10.46 -31.37 13.53
C ALA A 201 -10.45 -29.84 13.70
N LYS A 202 -10.99 -29.32 14.81
CA LYS A 202 -11.01 -27.88 15.09
C LYS A 202 -9.61 -27.30 15.24
N ASN A 203 -8.65 -28.09 15.72
CA ASN A 203 -7.25 -27.65 15.83
C ASN A 203 -6.61 -27.43 14.46
N VAL A 204 -7.06 -28.14 13.42
CA VAL A 204 -6.57 -27.94 12.04
C VAL A 204 -7.04 -26.59 11.51
N PHE A 205 -8.32 -26.24 11.74
CA PHE A 205 -8.85 -24.92 11.37
C PHE A 205 -8.20 -23.79 12.18
N GLU A 206 -8.02 -23.97 13.48
CA GLU A 206 -7.38 -22.96 14.33
C GLU A 206 -5.95 -22.67 13.85
N ALA A 207 -5.14 -23.71 13.58
CA ALA A 207 -3.80 -23.54 13.06
C ALA A 207 -3.77 -22.85 11.68
N PHE A 208 -4.76 -23.12 10.82
CA PHE A 208 -4.90 -22.43 9.54
C PHE A 208 -5.27 -20.95 9.72
N ILE A 209 -6.20 -20.63 10.63
CA ILE A 209 -6.59 -19.25 10.96
C ILE A 209 -5.38 -18.48 11.49
N GLU A 210 -4.68 -19.03 12.49
CA GLU A 210 -3.49 -18.40 13.07
C GLU A 210 -2.40 -18.15 12.02
N ALA A 211 -2.12 -19.13 11.16
CA ALA A 211 -1.15 -18.97 10.07
C ALA A 211 -1.56 -17.86 9.08
N SER A 212 -2.85 -17.76 8.75
CA SER A 212 -3.39 -16.72 7.87
C SER A 212 -3.30 -15.33 8.52
N GLU A 213 -3.53 -15.23 9.82
CA GLU A 213 -3.38 -14.00 10.60
C GLU A 213 -1.91 -13.56 10.73
N ILE A 214 -0.99 -14.52 10.88
CA ILE A 214 0.44 -14.26 10.88
C ILE A 214 0.88 -13.71 9.52
N MET A 215 0.40 -14.26 8.40
CA MET A 215 0.73 -13.72 7.07
C MET A 215 0.37 -12.23 6.92
N LEU A 216 -0.80 -11.81 7.45
CA LEU A 216 -1.20 -10.41 7.44
C LEU A 216 -0.22 -9.53 8.23
N LYS A 217 0.15 -9.97 9.45
CA LYS A 217 1.06 -9.23 10.34
C LYS A 217 2.48 -9.16 9.75
N ASP A 218 2.99 -10.28 9.26
CA ASP A 218 4.32 -10.41 8.69
C ASP A 218 4.46 -9.52 7.45
N ASP A 219 3.46 -9.46 6.57
CA ASP A 219 3.52 -8.60 5.38
C ASP A 219 3.61 -7.11 5.76
N VAL A 220 2.83 -6.65 6.76
CA VAL A 220 2.95 -5.27 7.26
C VAL A 220 4.35 -5.00 7.83
N ALA A 221 4.90 -5.94 8.61
CA ALA A 221 6.24 -5.81 9.17
C ALA A 221 7.31 -5.76 8.07
N SER A 222 7.22 -6.65 7.07
CA SER A 222 8.10 -6.67 5.90
C SER A 222 8.04 -5.37 5.12
N ASN A 223 6.84 -4.84 4.86
CA ASN A 223 6.65 -3.58 4.14
C ASN A 223 7.29 -2.38 4.87
N LYS A 224 7.13 -2.30 6.19
CA LYS A 224 7.79 -1.26 7.00
C LYS A 224 9.32 -1.39 6.96
N ALA A 225 9.84 -2.62 7.05
CA ALA A 225 11.28 -2.88 6.94
C ALA A 225 11.83 -2.50 5.56
N ILE A 226 11.14 -2.87 4.47
CA ILE A 226 11.47 -2.47 3.09
C ILE A 226 11.54 -0.95 2.98
N GLY A 227 10.53 -0.24 3.52
CA GLY A 227 10.50 1.22 3.51
C GLY A 227 11.72 1.82 4.20
N SER A 228 12.01 1.37 5.42
CA SER A 228 13.13 1.88 6.22
C SER A 228 14.50 1.58 5.59
N TYR A 229 14.75 0.33 5.18
CA TYR A 229 16.02 -0.03 4.53
C TYR A 229 16.20 0.71 3.19
N GLY A 230 15.13 0.86 2.42
CA GLY A 230 15.15 1.59 1.16
C GLY A 230 15.45 3.08 1.36
N ALA A 231 14.75 3.74 2.28
CA ALA A 231 14.94 5.16 2.56
C ALA A 231 16.35 5.44 3.07
N SER A 232 16.86 4.64 4.00
CA SER A 232 18.21 4.77 4.54
C SER A 232 19.27 4.60 3.46
N PHE A 233 19.14 3.57 2.61
CA PHE A 233 20.09 3.30 1.54
C PHE A 233 20.10 4.40 0.47
N ILE A 234 18.92 4.87 0.04
CA ILE A 234 18.79 5.92 -0.97
C ILE A 234 19.38 7.23 -0.45
N GLN A 235 19.13 7.60 0.80
CA GLN A 235 19.74 8.79 1.40
C GLN A 235 21.26 8.67 1.42
N HIS A 236 21.80 7.54 1.85
CA HIS A 236 23.25 7.34 1.86
C HIS A 236 23.86 7.46 0.45
N LEU A 237 23.21 6.85 -0.56
CA LEU A 237 23.65 6.93 -1.95
C LEU A 237 23.60 8.37 -2.49
N LEU A 238 22.61 9.16 -2.06
CA LEU A 238 22.43 10.56 -2.43
C LEU A 238 23.12 11.53 -1.44
N GLU A 239 24.19 11.07 -0.78
CA GLU A 239 25.04 11.87 0.11
C GLU A 239 24.28 12.59 1.24
N ASN A 240 23.22 11.97 1.75
CA ASN A 240 22.28 12.52 2.74
C ASN A 240 21.66 13.85 2.31
N SER A 241 21.28 13.95 1.03
CA SER A 241 20.47 15.07 0.52
C SER A 241 19.24 15.29 1.39
N LYS A 242 18.97 16.55 1.75
CA LYS A 242 17.80 16.95 2.53
C LYS A 242 16.54 17.15 1.70
N SER A 243 16.65 17.00 0.37
CA SER A 243 15.57 17.22 -0.58
C SER A 243 15.70 16.16 -1.67
N ILE A 244 14.85 15.13 -1.57
CA ILE A 244 14.86 13.97 -2.46
C ILE A 244 13.52 13.92 -3.21
N SER A 245 13.60 13.92 -4.54
CA SER A 245 12.47 13.69 -5.43
C SER A 245 12.50 12.26 -5.97
N MET A 246 11.46 11.49 -5.68
CA MET A 246 11.31 10.09 -6.06
C MET A 246 10.33 9.96 -7.22
N LEU A 247 10.62 9.09 -8.19
CA LEU A 247 9.66 8.68 -9.21
C LEU A 247 9.27 7.21 -9.01
N THR A 248 7.98 6.91 -9.12
CA THR A 248 7.45 5.55 -9.02
C THR A 248 6.45 5.21 -10.14
N HIS A 249 6.10 3.94 -10.22
CA HIS A 249 5.24 3.38 -11.27
C HIS A 249 4.30 2.31 -10.72
N CYS A 250 3.11 2.20 -11.31
CA CYS A 250 2.00 1.39 -10.83
C CYS A 250 1.53 1.83 -9.43
N ASN A 251 1.00 0.87 -8.66
CA ASN A 251 0.59 1.02 -7.28
C ASN A 251 1.19 -0.11 -6.45
N THR A 252 1.93 0.30 -5.42
CA THR A 252 2.77 -0.54 -4.55
C THR A 252 2.64 -0.07 -3.10
N GLY A 253 1.54 0.60 -2.79
CA GLY A 253 1.20 1.13 -1.47
C GLY A 253 0.43 0.14 -0.61
N SER A 254 -0.30 0.69 0.35
CA SER A 254 -1.18 -0.06 1.25
C SER A 254 -2.32 -0.73 0.47
N LEU A 255 -2.67 -0.20 -0.70
CA LEU A 255 -3.67 -0.81 -1.58
C LEU A 255 -3.16 -2.05 -2.33
N ALA A 256 -1.85 -2.28 -2.38
CA ALA A 256 -1.25 -3.43 -3.07
C ALA A 256 -0.66 -4.49 -2.12
N SER A 257 -0.72 -4.26 -0.81
CA SER A 257 -0.19 -5.15 0.22
C SER A 257 -1.13 -5.21 1.44
N ALA A 258 -0.71 -5.84 2.54
CA ALA A 258 -1.44 -5.78 3.81
C ALA A 258 -1.49 -4.38 4.42
N GLY A 259 -0.62 -3.48 3.98
CA GLY A 259 -0.48 -2.13 4.52
C GLY A 259 0.94 -1.60 4.33
N TYR A 260 1.08 -0.27 4.38
CA TYR A 260 2.32 0.50 4.20
C TYR A 260 2.95 0.43 2.81
N GLY A 261 2.92 -0.72 2.14
CA GLY A 261 3.44 -0.92 0.79
C GLY A 261 4.95 -1.11 0.70
N THR A 262 5.43 -1.41 -0.51
CA THR A 262 6.85 -1.66 -0.80
C THR A 262 7.54 -0.39 -1.32
N ALA A 263 7.47 -0.11 -2.61
CA ALA A 263 8.08 1.09 -3.20
C ALA A 263 7.42 2.38 -2.70
N LEU A 264 6.10 2.39 -2.54
CA LEU A 264 5.43 3.52 -1.88
C LEU A 264 5.74 3.58 -0.38
N GLY A 265 6.06 2.43 0.25
CA GLY A 265 6.57 2.37 1.63
C GLY A 265 7.91 3.08 1.79
N VAL A 266 8.81 2.96 0.81
CA VAL A 266 10.07 3.73 0.77
C VAL A 266 9.80 5.24 0.67
N ILE A 267 8.86 5.64 -0.19
CA ILE A 267 8.44 7.05 -0.31
C ILE A 267 7.83 7.55 0.99
N ARG A 268 6.99 6.75 1.65
CA ARG A 268 6.41 7.06 2.98
C ARG A 268 7.49 7.23 4.03
N SER A 269 8.50 6.35 4.07
CA SER A 269 9.63 6.47 5.00
C SER A 269 10.40 7.78 4.78
N LEU A 270 10.75 8.13 3.53
CA LEU A 270 11.40 9.41 3.21
C LEU A 270 10.55 10.63 3.59
N HIS A 271 9.22 10.53 3.47
CA HIS A 271 8.29 11.58 3.89
C HIS A 271 8.24 11.73 5.42
N THR A 272 8.11 10.63 6.15
CA THR A 272 8.13 10.63 7.62
C THR A 272 9.43 11.19 8.18
N GLU A 273 10.55 10.94 7.50
CA GLU A 273 11.87 11.48 7.86
C GLU A 273 12.07 12.95 7.44
N GLY A 274 11.11 13.55 6.72
CA GLY A 274 11.13 14.96 6.34
C GLY A 274 12.12 15.31 5.23
N VAL A 275 12.62 14.33 4.48
CA VAL A 275 13.61 14.51 3.40
C VAL A 275 13.01 14.39 2.00
N LEU A 276 11.76 13.92 1.88
CA LEU A 276 11.04 13.85 0.60
C LEU A 276 10.57 15.24 0.15
N GLU A 277 11.14 15.72 -0.95
CA GLU A 277 10.71 16.94 -1.63
C GLU A 277 9.42 16.71 -2.43
N ARG A 278 9.45 15.65 -3.25
CA ARG A 278 8.36 15.31 -4.16
C ARG A 278 8.29 13.82 -4.48
N ALA A 279 7.09 13.26 -4.45
CA ALA A 279 6.80 11.99 -5.09
C ALA A 279 6.16 12.23 -6.47
N TYR A 280 6.80 11.74 -7.53
CA TYR A 280 6.20 11.65 -8.85
C TYR A 280 5.63 10.23 -9.02
N CYS A 281 4.37 10.13 -9.45
CA CYS A 281 3.76 8.86 -9.82
C CYS A 281 3.29 8.94 -11.26
N THR A 282 3.58 7.90 -12.03
CA THR A 282 3.13 7.77 -13.42
C THR A 282 1.70 7.25 -13.47
N GLU A 283 0.91 7.62 -14.48
CA GLU A 283 -0.50 7.20 -14.59
C GLU A 283 -0.66 5.67 -14.68
N THR A 284 0.29 4.98 -15.30
CA THR A 284 0.36 3.53 -15.48
C THR A 284 -0.78 2.99 -16.35
N ARG A 285 -0.78 3.35 -17.64
CA ARG A 285 -1.70 2.76 -18.63
C ARG A 285 -1.42 1.26 -18.84
N PRO A 286 -2.43 0.48 -19.27
CA PRO A 286 -3.79 0.91 -19.56
C PRO A 286 -4.74 0.98 -18.34
N PHE A 287 -4.40 0.31 -17.24
CA PHE A 287 -5.33 0.14 -16.11
C PHE A 287 -5.32 1.30 -15.10
N ASN A 288 -4.44 2.28 -15.30
CA ASN A 288 -4.41 3.56 -14.60
C ASN A 288 -4.18 3.44 -13.09
N GLN A 289 -3.27 2.55 -12.69
CA GLN A 289 -3.11 2.22 -11.28
C GLN A 289 -2.40 3.33 -10.51
N GLY A 290 -1.46 4.02 -11.14
CA GLY A 290 -0.79 5.13 -10.50
C GLY A 290 -1.68 6.36 -10.39
N SER A 291 -2.48 6.67 -11.41
CA SER A 291 -3.44 7.79 -11.36
C SER A 291 -4.64 7.52 -10.44
N ARG A 292 -5.17 6.29 -10.41
CA ARG A 292 -6.36 5.97 -9.60
C ARG A 292 -6.03 5.64 -8.15
N LEU A 293 -4.95 4.89 -7.90
CA LEU A 293 -4.65 4.34 -6.58
C LEU A 293 -3.44 5.01 -5.93
N THR A 294 -2.31 5.10 -6.62
CA THR A 294 -1.10 5.72 -6.01
C THR A 294 -1.32 7.20 -5.71
N ALA A 295 -1.89 7.95 -6.65
CA ALA A 295 -2.24 9.35 -6.41
C ALA A 295 -3.26 9.50 -5.27
N PHE A 296 -4.22 8.57 -5.16
CA PHE A 296 -5.19 8.56 -4.05
C PHE A 296 -4.49 8.35 -2.70
N GLU A 297 -3.58 7.38 -2.60
CA GLU A 297 -2.79 7.13 -1.37
C GLU A 297 -1.89 8.33 -1.02
N LEU A 298 -1.22 8.91 -2.01
CA LEU A 298 -0.34 10.07 -1.79
C LEU A 298 -1.13 11.29 -1.28
N VAL A 299 -2.33 11.54 -1.83
CA VAL A 299 -3.22 12.61 -1.35
C VAL A 299 -3.74 12.31 0.05
N HIS A 300 -4.20 11.07 0.29
CA HIS A 300 -4.69 10.63 1.59
C HIS A 300 -3.64 10.83 2.70
N ASP A 301 -2.39 10.47 2.42
CA ASP A 301 -1.28 10.56 3.38
C ASP A 301 -0.63 11.97 3.42
N ASN A 302 -1.20 12.95 2.71
CA ASN A 302 -0.67 14.32 2.56
C ASN A 302 0.79 14.37 2.06
N ILE A 303 1.20 13.42 1.23
CA ILE A 303 2.54 13.35 0.65
C ILE A 303 2.61 14.33 -0.53
N PRO A 304 3.63 15.22 -0.59
CA PRO A 304 3.71 16.22 -1.63
C PRO A 304 4.03 15.56 -2.98
N ALA A 305 3.03 15.46 -3.86
CA ALA A 305 3.10 14.61 -5.04
C ALA A 305 2.68 15.27 -6.36
N THR A 306 3.09 14.67 -7.48
CA THR A 306 2.66 15.05 -8.83
C THR A 306 2.41 13.82 -9.68
N LEU A 307 1.23 13.78 -10.30
CA LEU A 307 0.86 12.77 -11.30
C LEU A 307 1.47 13.15 -12.66
N VAL A 308 2.10 12.19 -13.33
CA VAL A 308 2.67 12.36 -14.67
C VAL A 308 2.14 11.29 -15.62
N VAL A 309 1.94 11.62 -16.89
CA VAL A 309 1.67 10.61 -17.92
C VAL A 309 2.91 9.75 -18.14
N ASP A 310 2.73 8.48 -18.53
CA ASP A 310 3.86 7.53 -18.67
C ASP A 310 4.93 8.06 -19.65
N SER A 311 4.50 8.69 -20.74
CA SER A 311 5.37 9.27 -21.79
C SER A 311 6.17 10.51 -21.34
N ALA A 312 5.80 11.15 -20.24
CA ALA A 312 6.49 12.32 -19.72
C ALA A 312 7.67 11.96 -18.79
N ALA A 313 7.82 10.69 -18.41
CA ALA A 313 8.83 10.26 -17.44
C ALA A 313 10.27 10.62 -17.88
N ALA A 314 10.62 10.39 -19.14
CA ALA A 314 11.94 10.75 -19.65
C ALA A 314 12.17 12.27 -19.69
N ALA A 315 11.15 13.06 -20.04
CA ALA A 315 11.24 14.52 -20.00
C ALA A 315 11.41 15.04 -18.56
N LEU A 316 10.69 14.44 -17.61
CA LEU A 316 10.80 14.76 -16.18
C LEU A 316 12.21 14.48 -15.65
N MET A 317 12.81 13.34 -16.04
CA MET A 317 14.20 12.99 -15.71
C MET A 317 15.19 13.96 -16.35
N LYS A 318 15.01 14.29 -17.64
CA LYS A 318 15.85 15.25 -18.37
C LYS A 318 15.86 16.64 -17.73
N ASP A 319 14.72 17.07 -17.19
CA ASP A 319 14.58 18.34 -16.48
C ASP A 319 15.25 18.35 -15.09
N GLY A 320 15.88 17.24 -14.67
CA GLY A 320 16.59 17.15 -13.39
C GLY A 320 15.65 17.11 -12.17
N ARG A 321 14.39 16.75 -12.36
CA ARG A 321 13.35 16.76 -11.31
C ARG A 321 13.31 15.48 -10.47
N VAL A 322 14.10 14.47 -10.81
CA VAL A 322 14.07 13.13 -10.20
C VAL A 322 15.47 12.77 -9.74
N ASN A 323 15.60 12.38 -8.47
CA ASN A 323 16.87 11.94 -7.89
C ASN A 323 17.02 10.41 -7.90
N ALA A 324 15.91 9.67 -7.76
CA ALA A 324 15.91 8.22 -7.83
C ALA A 324 14.54 7.69 -8.29
N VAL A 325 14.55 6.49 -8.88
CA VAL A 325 13.34 5.75 -9.23
C VAL A 325 13.20 4.56 -8.28
N VAL A 326 12.00 4.32 -7.76
CA VAL A 326 11.68 3.12 -6.97
C VAL A 326 10.38 2.49 -7.45
N VAL A 327 10.42 1.20 -7.76
CA VAL A 327 9.26 0.43 -8.26
C VAL A 327 9.06 -0.84 -7.44
N GLY A 328 7.88 -1.43 -7.52
CA GLY A 328 7.61 -2.76 -6.96
C GLY A 328 8.15 -3.88 -7.84
N ALA A 329 7.80 -5.12 -7.49
CA ALA A 329 7.96 -6.28 -8.34
C ALA A 329 6.76 -7.21 -8.21
N ASP A 330 6.39 -7.83 -9.32
CA ASP A 330 5.51 -9.00 -9.31
C ASP A 330 6.33 -10.30 -9.16
N ARG A 331 7.53 -10.34 -9.76
CA ARG A 331 8.48 -11.44 -9.58
C ARG A 331 9.92 -11.00 -9.83
N VAL A 332 10.85 -11.52 -9.04
CA VAL A 332 12.29 -11.34 -9.22
C VAL A 332 12.96 -12.69 -9.44
N ALA A 333 13.62 -12.90 -10.57
CA ALA A 333 14.38 -14.13 -10.86
C ALA A 333 15.71 -14.17 -10.08
N ALA A 334 16.37 -15.33 -10.05
CA ALA A 334 17.60 -15.53 -9.27
C ALA A 334 18.75 -14.57 -9.62
N ASN A 335 18.86 -14.13 -10.88
CA ASN A 335 19.86 -13.17 -11.34
C ASN A 335 19.49 -11.70 -11.03
N GLY A 336 18.26 -11.44 -10.57
CA GLY A 336 17.70 -10.12 -10.29
C GLY A 336 16.89 -9.49 -11.42
N ASP A 337 16.72 -10.17 -12.56
CA ASP A 337 15.75 -9.74 -13.57
C ASP A 337 14.36 -9.66 -12.93
N THR A 338 13.70 -8.53 -13.12
CA THR A 338 12.47 -8.21 -12.39
C THR A 338 11.33 -8.04 -13.36
N ALA A 339 10.31 -8.88 -13.23
CA ALA A 339 9.01 -8.66 -13.85
C ALA A 339 8.17 -7.72 -12.98
N ASN A 340 7.67 -6.65 -13.60
CA ASN A 340 6.78 -5.69 -12.96
C ASN A 340 5.83 -5.10 -14.01
N LYS A 341 4.89 -4.24 -13.59
CA LYS A 341 3.91 -3.59 -14.46
C LYS A 341 4.55 -3.01 -15.74
N ILE A 342 3.89 -3.25 -16.88
CA ILE A 342 4.29 -2.71 -18.19
C ILE A 342 4.58 -1.20 -18.10
N GLY A 343 5.74 -0.78 -18.61
CA GLY A 343 6.28 0.57 -18.46
C GLY A 343 7.49 0.62 -17.52
N THR A 344 7.67 -0.38 -16.65
CA THR A 344 8.82 -0.44 -15.73
C THR A 344 10.15 -0.51 -16.47
N TYR A 345 10.25 -1.39 -17.48
CA TYR A 345 11.46 -1.49 -18.29
C TYR A 345 11.79 -0.18 -19.02
N SER A 346 10.77 0.48 -19.60
CA SER A 346 10.94 1.79 -20.26
C SER A 346 11.46 2.85 -19.28
N LEU A 347 10.97 2.82 -18.05
CA LEU A 347 11.40 3.71 -16.97
C LEU A 347 12.85 3.45 -16.57
N ALA A 348 13.25 2.17 -16.45
CA ALA A 348 14.62 1.78 -16.13
C ALA A 348 15.63 2.18 -17.22
N VAL A 349 15.25 2.01 -18.50
CA VAL A 349 16.05 2.48 -19.65
C VAL A 349 16.24 4.00 -19.60
N SER A 350 15.16 4.75 -19.35
CA SER A 350 15.21 6.21 -19.24
C SER A 350 16.06 6.65 -18.05
N ALA A 351 15.91 6.01 -16.89
CA ALA A 351 16.70 6.30 -15.69
C ALA A 351 18.20 6.09 -15.94
N LYS A 352 18.57 4.97 -16.58
CA LYS A 352 19.97 4.71 -16.96
C LYS A 352 20.52 5.78 -17.91
N TYR A 353 19.76 6.18 -18.93
CA TYR A 353 20.19 7.23 -19.86
C TYR A 353 20.47 8.57 -19.16
N HIS A 354 19.71 8.88 -18.10
CA HIS A 354 19.86 10.11 -17.31
C HIS A 354 20.74 9.96 -16.07
N ASN A 355 21.42 8.81 -15.88
CA ASN A 355 22.23 8.50 -14.70
C ASN A 355 21.46 8.61 -13.36
N ILE A 356 20.19 8.25 -13.37
CA ILE A 356 19.33 8.21 -12.19
C ILE A 356 19.31 6.76 -11.65
N PRO A 357 19.62 6.53 -10.36
CA PRO A 357 19.58 5.19 -9.78
C PRO A 357 18.15 4.64 -9.76
N PHE A 358 18.01 3.38 -10.17
CA PHE A 358 16.74 2.67 -10.28
C PHE A 358 16.69 1.51 -9.29
N PHE A 359 15.67 1.49 -8.43
CA PHE A 359 15.50 0.52 -7.37
C PHE A 359 14.24 -0.31 -7.54
N VAL A 360 14.35 -1.59 -7.18
CA VAL A 360 13.21 -2.49 -7.00
C VAL A 360 13.00 -2.69 -5.51
N ALA A 361 11.77 -2.53 -5.02
CA ALA A 361 11.39 -2.80 -3.64
C ALA A 361 10.38 -3.95 -3.60
N ALA A 362 10.80 -5.08 -3.04
CA ALA A 362 10.01 -6.30 -3.03
C ALA A 362 10.36 -7.18 -1.83
N PRO A 363 9.37 -7.83 -1.20
CA PRO A 363 9.66 -8.81 -0.15
C PRO A 363 10.36 -10.04 -0.75
N LEU A 364 11.12 -10.78 0.07
CA LEU A 364 11.75 -12.03 -0.39
C LEU A 364 10.74 -13.06 -0.87
N THR A 365 9.47 -12.97 -0.47
CA THR A 365 8.38 -13.80 -1.00
C THR A 365 8.04 -13.53 -2.46
N SER A 366 8.56 -12.45 -3.07
CA SER A 366 8.46 -12.17 -4.51
C SER A 366 9.69 -12.60 -5.30
N VAL A 367 10.71 -13.16 -4.63
CA VAL A 367 11.91 -13.71 -5.26
C VAL A 367 11.69 -15.18 -5.58
N ASP A 368 11.80 -15.51 -6.86
CA ASP A 368 11.71 -16.86 -7.39
C ASP A 368 13.11 -17.36 -7.76
N LEU A 369 13.75 -18.04 -6.81
CA LEU A 369 15.09 -18.61 -6.98
C LEU A 369 15.12 -19.83 -7.93
N ALA A 370 13.96 -20.35 -8.34
CA ALA A 370 13.89 -21.45 -9.29
C ALA A 370 14.10 -20.98 -10.73
N LEU A 371 13.75 -19.72 -11.03
CA LEU A 371 13.98 -19.10 -12.35
C LEU A 371 15.38 -18.52 -12.42
N SER A 372 16.17 -18.94 -13.43
CA SER A 372 17.55 -18.46 -13.57
C SER A 372 17.63 -17.03 -14.10
N SER A 373 16.65 -16.62 -14.92
CA SER A 373 16.56 -15.29 -15.51
C SER A 373 15.14 -14.88 -15.84
N GLY A 374 14.95 -13.61 -16.22
CA GLY A 374 13.65 -13.09 -16.62
C GLY A 374 13.11 -13.67 -17.94
N GLN A 375 13.94 -14.37 -18.72
CA GLN A 375 13.49 -15.05 -19.95
C GLN A 375 12.52 -16.20 -19.68
N GLU A 376 12.54 -16.76 -18.47
CA GLU A 376 11.65 -17.85 -18.05
C GLU A 376 10.31 -17.33 -17.52
N ILE A 377 10.17 -16.00 -17.37
CA ILE A 377 8.93 -15.39 -16.87
C ILE A 377 7.95 -15.25 -18.03
N ILE A 378 6.83 -15.97 -17.94
CA ILE A 378 5.71 -15.85 -18.88
C ILE A 378 4.97 -14.55 -18.62
N ILE A 379 4.91 -13.69 -19.64
CA ILE A 379 4.21 -12.40 -19.56
C ILE A 379 2.72 -12.57 -19.86
N GLU A 380 1.89 -12.19 -18.89
CA GLU A 380 0.43 -12.15 -19.05
C GLU A 380 0.04 -11.10 -20.09
N GLU A 381 -0.63 -11.50 -21.17
CA GLU A 381 -1.35 -10.59 -22.06
C GLU A 381 -2.82 -10.50 -21.66
N ARG A 382 -3.35 -9.28 -21.62
CA ARG A 382 -4.71 -8.99 -21.16
C ARG A 382 -5.63 -8.55 -22.28
N SER A 383 -6.92 -8.48 -21.95
CA SER A 383 -7.95 -8.05 -22.89
C SER A 383 -7.58 -6.75 -23.60
N PRO A 384 -7.68 -6.70 -24.94
CA PRO A 384 -7.56 -5.46 -25.71
C PRO A 384 -8.44 -4.33 -25.21
N LYS A 385 -9.58 -4.67 -24.58
CA LYS A 385 -10.55 -3.69 -24.08
C LYS A 385 -9.92 -2.69 -23.12
N GLU A 386 -8.95 -3.10 -22.30
CA GLU A 386 -8.26 -2.22 -21.34
C GLU A 386 -7.59 -1.01 -22.02
N LEU A 387 -7.08 -1.22 -23.23
CA LEU A 387 -6.43 -0.19 -24.04
C LEU A 387 -7.42 0.53 -24.94
N LEU A 388 -8.35 -0.21 -25.56
CA LEU A 388 -9.34 0.34 -26.51
C LEU A 388 -10.36 1.27 -25.84
N HIS A 389 -10.61 1.10 -24.55
CA HIS A 389 -11.53 1.93 -23.77
C HIS A 389 -10.79 2.67 -22.65
N SER A 390 -11.37 3.78 -22.22
CA SER A 390 -10.89 4.52 -21.04
C SER A 390 -11.10 3.73 -19.74
N GLN A 391 -10.49 4.20 -18.65
CA GLN A 391 -10.61 3.61 -17.31
C GLN A 391 -10.26 2.11 -17.26
N GLY A 392 -9.24 1.68 -17.99
CA GLY A 392 -8.81 0.29 -18.00
C GLY A 392 -9.87 -0.68 -18.53
N GLY A 393 -10.71 -0.25 -19.48
CA GLY A 393 -11.70 -1.14 -20.12
C GLY A 393 -13.15 -0.93 -19.67
N LEU A 394 -13.38 -0.04 -18.71
CA LEU A 394 -14.70 0.20 -18.10
C LEU A 394 -15.41 1.44 -18.64
N GLY A 395 -14.68 2.38 -19.22
CA GLY A 395 -15.24 3.62 -19.76
C GLY A 395 -15.55 3.55 -21.25
N GLU A 396 -15.72 4.73 -21.86
CA GLU A 396 -15.99 4.88 -23.29
C GLU A 396 -14.82 4.43 -24.16
N GLN A 397 -15.13 4.02 -25.40
CA GLN A 397 -14.15 3.68 -26.42
C GLN A 397 -13.30 4.91 -26.79
N VAL A 398 -11.98 4.72 -26.84
CA VAL A 398 -11.00 5.78 -27.17
C VAL A 398 -10.19 5.49 -28.43
N ALA A 399 -10.03 4.21 -28.79
CA ALA A 399 -9.31 3.79 -30.00
C ALA A 399 -10.29 3.42 -31.12
N ALA A 400 -9.85 3.52 -32.38
CA ALA A 400 -10.68 3.19 -33.53
C ALA A 400 -11.09 1.70 -33.57
N SER A 401 -12.34 1.42 -33.97
CA SER A 401 -12.82 0.04 -34.13
C SER A 401 -12.02 -0.71 -35.19
N GLY A 402 -11.66 -1.97 -34.90
CA GLY A 402 -10.94 -2.85 -35.83
C GLY A 402 -9.41 -2.81 -35.73
N ILE A 403 -8.82 -1.93 -34.90
CA ILE A 403 -7.37 -1.94 -34.65
C ILE A 403 -6.95 -3.17 -33.83
N SER A 404 -5.83 -3.80 -34.18
CA SER A 404 -5.20 -4.85 -33.38
C SER A 404 -4.50 -4.25 -32.16
N VAL A 405 -4.50 -4.98 -31.04
CA VAL A 405 -3.89 -4.53 -29.79
C VAL A 405 -2.88 -5.55 -29.30
N TRP A 406 -1.73 -5.07 -28.86
CA TRP A 406 -0.79 -5.80 -28.04
C TRP A 406 -0.84 -5.21 -26.63
N ASN A 407 -1.28 -5.99 -25.64
CA ASN A 407 -1.50 -5.53 -24.26
C ASN A 407 -0.83 -6.46 -23.23
N PRO A 408 0.51 -6.50 -23.18
CA PRO A 408 1.21 -7.17 -22.11
C PRO A 408 0.97 -6.42 -20.79
N ALA A 409 0.58 -7.14 -19.74
CA ALA A 409 0.35 -6.56 -18.42
C ALA A 409 1.65 -6.26 -17.68
N PHE A 410 2.76 -6.88 -18.06
CA PHE A 410 4.05 -6.79 -17.41
C PHE A 410 5.17 -6.68 -18.44
N ASP A 411 6.32 -6.16 -18.02
CA ASP A 411 7.59 -6.29 -18.74
C ASP A 411 8.69 -6.78 -17.79
N VAL A 412 9.84 -7.15 -18.34
CA VAL A 412 11.01 -7.57 -17.58
C VAL A 412 12.07 -6.49 -17.65
N THR A 413 12.46 -5.97 -16.48
CA THR A 413 13.61 -5.10 -16.32
C THR A 413 14.86 -5.94 -16.06
N PRO A 414 15.87 -5.93 -16.96
CA PRO A 414 17.09 -6.68 -16.76
C PRO A 414 17.88 -6.19 -15.55
N ALA A 415 18.54 -7.12 -14.86
CA ALA A 415 19.33 -6.84 -13.66
C ALA A 415 20.34 -5.70 -13.85
N ASN A 416 20.96 -5.57 -15.03
CA ASN A 416 21.96 -4.54 -15.34
C ASN A 416 21.43 -3.09 -15.36
N LEU A 417 20.11 -2.89 -15.30
CA LEU A 417 19.47 -1.57 -15.15
C LEU A 417 19.11 -1.23 -13.69
N ILE A 418 19.22 -2.20 -12.78
CA ILE A 418 18.79 -2.06 -11.39
C ILE A 418 20.02 -1.75 -10.51
N ALA A 419 19.94 -0.69 -9.72
CA ALA A 419 20.99 -0.26 -8.79
C ALA A 419 20.98 -1.09 -7.49
N GLY A 420 19.79 -1.46 -7.00
CA GLY A 420 19.63 -2.30 -5.81
C GLY A 420 18.23 -2.88 -5.70
N ILE A 421 18.12 -4.01 -5.00
CA ILE A 421 16.85 -4.68 -4.67
C ILE A 421 16.64 -4.54 -3.16
N ILE A 422 15.62 -3.80 -2.76
CA ILE A 422 15.28 -3.47 -1.39
C ILE A 422 14.30 -4.53 -0.86
N THR A 423 14.67 -5.19 0.24
CA THR A 423 13.91 -6.27 0.87
C THR A 423 13.72 -5.99 2.36
N GLU A 424 12.89 -6.78 3.03
CA GLU A 424 12.71 -6.74 4.48
C GLU A 424 13.94 -7.20 5.28
N LYS A 425 14.97 -7.72 4.59
CA LYS A 425 16.25 -8.13 5.18
C LYS A 425 17.40 -7.18 4.83
N GLY A 426 17.12 -6.06 4.16
CA GLY A 426 18.10 -5.08 3.70
C GLY A 426 18.15 -4.94 2.18
N VAL A 427 19.17 -4.23 1.70
CA VAL A 427 19.34 -3.94 0.26
C VAL A 427 20.38 -4.85 -0.37
N ILE A 428 19.99 -5.59 -1.40
CA ILE A 428 20.87 -6.42 -2.21
C ILE A 428 21.55 -5.52 -3.24
N THR A 429 22.88 -5.50 -3.22
CA THR A 429 23.72 -4.74 -4.16
C THR A 429 24.62 -5.66 -4.97
N LYS A 430 25.07 -5.18 -6.14
CA LYS A 430 25.98 -5.91 -7.02
C LYS A 430 27.41 -5.87 -6.52
N LYS A 431 28.14 -6.99 -6.66
CA LYS A 431 29.57 -7.11 -6.32
C LYS A 431 30.44 -7.20 -7.58
N GLY A 432 30.44 -6.15 -8.39
CA GLY A 432 31.33 -6.05 -9.58
C GLY A 432 30.91 -6.84 -10.81
N THR A 433 29.70 -7.43 -10.83
CA THR A 433 29.07 -8.02 -12.03
C THR A 433 27.68 -7.40 -12.24
N ASP A 434 27.08 -7.62 -13.41
CA ASP A 434 25.73 -7.12 -13.73
C ASP A 434 24.59 -7.92 -13.08
N ALA A 435 24.89 -9.07 -12.45
CA ALA A 435 23.91 -9.92 -11.78
C ALA A 435 23.94 -9.76 -10.25
N PHE A 436 22.82 -10.05 -9.60
CA PHE A 436 22.72 -10.06 -8.14
C PHE A 436 23.00 -11.45 -7.57
N ASP A 437 23.73 -11.52 -6.44
CA ASP A 437 23.88 -12.75 -5.64
C ASP A 437 22.74 -12.84 -4.61
N ILE A 438 21.53 -13.06 -5.11
CA ILE A 438 20.32 -13.10 -4.26
C ILE A 438 20.36 -14.33 -3.35
N LYS A 439 20.80 -15.48 -3.88
CA LYS A 439 20.90 -16.72 -3.10
C LYS A 439 21.86 -16.56 -1.92
N GLY A 440 23.06 -16.00 -2.14
CA GLY A 440 24.02 -15.74 -1.07
C GLY A 440 23.49 -14.73 -0.04
N PHE A 441 22.75 -13.71 -0.49
CA PHE A 441 22.08 -12.76 0.41
C PHE A 441 21.04 -13.45 1.31
N VAL A 442 20.13 -14.25 0.73
CA VAL A 442 19.09 -14.97 1.47
C VAL A 442 19.69 -15.94 2.48
N GLN A 443 20.72 -16.69 2.09
CA GLN A 443 21.44 -17.61 2.99
C GLN A 443 22.07 -16.87 4.17
N LYS A 444 22.71 -15.72 3.92
CA LYS A 444 23.31 -14.90 4.97
C LYS A 444 22.26 -14.31 5.92
N ALA A 445 21.15 -13.81 5.38
CA ALA A 445 20.06 -13.25 6.17
C ALA A 445 19.39 -14.30 7.07
N ALA A 446 19.27 -15.55 6.60
CA ALA A 446 18.76 -16.66 7.40
C ALA A 446 19.67 -16.97 8.60
N LEU A 447 20.99 -16.99 8.39
CA LEU A 447 21.98 -17.22 9.47
C LEU A 447 21.95 -16.13 10.54
N GLN A 448 21.68 -14.88 10.15
CA GLN A 448 21.59 -13.74 11.09
C GLN A 448 20.28 -13.70 11.87
N SER A 449 19.23 -14.37 11.39
CA SER A 449 17.92 -14.43 12.05
C SER A 449 17.79 -15.61 13.03
N GLY A 450 18.75 -16.53 13.03
CA GLY A 450 18.78 -17.73 13.89
C GLY A 450 19.83 -17.68 15.01
N ALA A 451 20.33 -16.49 15.35
CA ALA A 451 21.34 -16.24 16.40
C ALA A 451 20.77 -15.44 17.56
#